data_AF-A0A8B5X0B9-F1
#
_entry.id   AF-A0A8B5X0B9-F1
#
_cell.length_a   1.000
_cell.length_b   1.000
_cell.length_c   1.000
_cell.angle_alpha   90.00
_cell.angle_beta   90.00
_cell.angle_gamma   90.00
#
_symmetry.space_group_name_H-M   'P 1'
#
loop_
_entity.id
_entity.type
_entity.pdbx_description
1 polymer ?
#
loop_
_entity_poly.entity_id
_entity_poly.type
_entity_poly.pdbx_seq_one_letter_code
_entity_poly.pdbx_strand_id
1 'polypeptide(L)'
;INTALTTIARDPRKIASHRTPDLLAVEVRYSVNVFPEIAEIFVRHSTGGPLDRVVGWVPTREFTGIVIYAQGEYPIHGRPADQKSAIVPTLFPRVHDESMRVILDREIMEPERVRSWGVVAYADSTDEAAYVDRIGGVPLRILAVRSFGERPSDIVIPLDAAERILSSGANRRLLREGRVVVVIDDTTTKIDTTSYQGTKK
;
A
#
# COMPACT_ATOMS: atom_id res chain seq x y z
N ILE A 1 13.28 -6.91 15.70
CA ILE A 1 12.84 -7.33 14.34
C ILE A 1 13.22 -8.79 14.08
N ASN A 2 14.51 -9.16 14.15
CA ASN A 2 14.95 -10.54 13.82
C ASN A 2 14.24 -11.63 14.65
N THR A 3 14.09 -11.44 15.97
CA THR A 3 13.36 -12.38 16.84
C THR A 3 11.87 -12.49 16.47
N ALA A 4 11.21 -11.37 16.15
CA ALA A 4 9.79 -11.36 15.82
C ALA A 4 9.51 -12.06 14.48
N LEU A 5 10.33 -11.82 13.46
CA LEU A 5 10.25 -12.53 12.18
C LEU A 5 10.54 -14.03 12.35
N THR A 6 11.49 -14.38 13.22
CA THR A 6 11.78 -15.79 13.55
C THR A 6 10.57 -16.46 14.23
N THR A 7 9.82 -15.74 15.07
CA THR A 7 8.59 -16.25 15.68
C THR A 7 7.53 -16.56 14.62
N ILE A 8 7.29 -15.64 13.67
CA ILE A 8 6.34 -15.87 12.57
C ILE A 8 6.79 -17.07 11.72
N ALA A 9 8.09 -17.21 11.47
CA ALA A 9 8.65 -18.32 10.70
C ALA A 9 8.61 -19.68 11.41
N ARG A 10 8.34 -19.73 12.72
CA ARG A 10 8.28 -20.98 13.50
C ARG A 10 6.94 -21.69 13.40
N ASP A 11 5.86 -20.97 13.15
CA ASP A 11 4.52 -21.55 13.00
C ASP A 11 3.78 -21.00 11.77
N PRO A 12 4.36 -21.14 10.56
CA PRO A 12 3.68 -20.70 9.35
C PRO A 12 2.54 -21.64 9.00
N ARG A 13 1.43 -21.10 8.48
CA ARG A 13 0.28 -21.90 8.05
C ARG A 13 0.68 -22.75 6.84
N LYS A 14 0.80 -24.07 7.05
CA LYS A 14 1.05 -25.05 5.98
C LYS A 14 -0.17 -25.14 5.07
N ILE A 15 0.02 -24.92 3.78
CA ILE A 15 -1.04 -25.02 2.75
C ILE A 15 -1.05 -26.43 2.15
N ALA A 16 0.13 -26.94 1.79
CA ALA A 16 0.25 -28.22 1.10
C ALA A 16 1.61 -28.87 1.38
N SER A 17 1.66 -30.20 1.26
CA SER A 17 2.92 -30.92 1.10
C SER A 17 2.72 -32.04 0.09
N HIS A 18 3.58 -32.11 -0.90
CA HIS A 18 3.59 -33.19 -1.89
C HIS A 18 5.02 -33.61 -2.21
N ARG A 19 5.20 -34.84 -2.68
CA ARG A 19 6.47 -35.26 -3.26
C ARG A 19 6.60 -34.70 -4.66
N THR A 20 7.82 -34.35 -5.04
CA THR A 20 8.12 -34.01 -6.43
C THR A 20 7.83 -35.22 -7.34
N PRO A 21 7.51 -35.01 -8.62
CA PRO A 21 7.19 -36.11 -9.53
C PRO A 21 8.30 -37.16 -9.68
N ASP A 22 9.56 -36.74 -9.52
CA ASP A 22 10.75 -37.61 -9.51
C ASP A 22 10.97 -38.35 -8.17
N LEU A 23 10.12 -38.07 -7.16
CA LEU A 23 10.16 -38.60 -5.80
C LEU A 23 11.45 -38.29 -5.02
N LEU A 24 12.31 -37.41 -5.54
CA LEU A 24 13.60 -37.07 -4.92
C LEU A 24 13.48 -36.02 -3.81
N ALA A 25 12.39 -35.23 -3.79
CA ALA A 25 12.16 -34.18 -2.82
C ALA A 25 10.71 -34.14 -2.32
N VAL A 26 10.52 -33.41 -1.22
CA VAL A 26 9.21 -33.04 -0.69
C VAL A 26 9.10 -31.53 -0.75
N GLU A 27 8.11 -31.03 -1.48
CA GLU A 27 7.77 -29.62 -1.51
C GLU A 27 6.70 -29.34 -0.43
N VAL A 28 6.98 -28.37 0.43
CA VAL A 28 6.03 -27.89 1.44
C VAL A 28 5.74 -26.42 1.20
N ARG A 29 4.46 -26.07 1.05
CA ARG A 29 4.01 -24.69 0.84
C ARG A 29 3.47 -24.12 2.13
N TYR A 30 3.90 -22.90 2.43
CA TYR A 30 3.47 -22.13 3.58
C TYR A 30 2.87 -20.80 3.12
N SER A 31 1.91 -20.29 3.89
CA SER A 31 1.38 -18.94 3.73
C SER A 31 1.52 -18.19 5.04
N VAL A 32 1.91 -16.91 4.91
CA VAL A 32 2.02 -15.94 5.98
C VAL A 32 1.25 -14.71 5.53
N ASN A 33 0.39 -14.17 6.39
CA ASN A 33 -0.35 -12.97 6.04
C ASN A 33 0.51 -11.75 6.28
N VAL A 34 0.58 -10.86 5.29
CA VAL A 34 1.32 -9.59 5.46
C VAL A 34 0.67 -8.73 6.55
N PHE A 35 -0.67 -8.70 6.56
CA PHE A 35 -1.48 -8.05 7.60
C PHE A 35 -2.40 -9.10 8.24
N PRO A 36 -2.49 -9.17 9.57
CA PRO A 36 -1.79 -8.33 10.55
C PRO A 36 -0.35 -8.79 10.89
N GLU A 37 0.03 -10.02 10.57
CA GLU A 37 1.17 -10.72 11.20
C GLU A 37 2.51 -10.01 11.03
N ILE A 38 2.88 -9.58 9.82
CA ILE A 38 4.16 -8.90 9.57
C ILE A 38 4.08 -7.42 9.97
N ALA A 39 2.96 -6.76 9.66
CA ALA A 39 2.79 -5.33 9.86
C ALA A 39 2.86 -4.90 11.34
N GLU A 40 2.39 -5.74 12.27
CA GLU A 40 2.39 -5.46 13.71
C GLU A 40 3.79 -5.13 14.25
N ILE A 41 4.84 -5.73 13.68
CA ILE A 41 6.25 -5.49 14.06
C ILE A 41 6.65 -4.02 13.83
N PHE A 42 6.03 -3.36 12.86
CA PHE A 42 6.40 -2.03 12.40
C PHE A 42 5.48 -0.92 12.93
N VAL A 43 4.24 -1.22 13.31
CA VAL A 43 3.27 -0.23 13.82
C VAL A 43 3.50 0.04 15.31
N ARG A 44 4.16 1.16 15.61
CA ARG A 44 4.56 1.53 16.99
C ARG A 44 3.75 2.67 17.60
N HIS A 45 3.05 3.46 16.78
CA HIS A 45 2.25 4.58 17.26
C HIS A 45 0.98 4.10 17.97
N SER A 46 0.54 4.86 18.97
CA SER A 46 -0.67 4.58 19.75
C SER A 46 -1.90 5.33 19.24
N THR A 47 -1.72 6.42 18.48
CA THR A 47 -2.79 7.27 17.94
C THR A 47 -2.39 7.82 16.57
N GLY A 48 -3.34 8.02 15.67
CA GLY A 48 -3.08 8.70 14.40
C GLY A 48 -2.58 10.14 14.58
N GLY A 49 -1.57 10.51 13.80
CA GLY A 49 -0.97 11.84 13.78
C GLY A 49 -1.89 12.93 13.27
N PRO A 50 -1.46 14.20 13.36
CA PRO A 50 -2.23 15.33 12.85
C PRO A 50 -2.38 15.24 11.33
N LEU A 51 -3.56 15.64 10.84
CA LEU A 51 -3.82 15.86 9.43
C LEU A 51 -3.84 17.35 9.16
N ASP A 52 -3.18 17.76 8.09
CA ASP A 52 -3.22 19.11 7.59
C ASP A 52 -4.65 19.51 7.21
N ARG A 53 -4.94 20.80 7.35
CA ARG A 53 -6.20 21.40 6.93
C ARG A 53 -5.89 22.49 5.93
N VAL A 54 -6.56 22.44 4.79
CA VAL A 54 -6.51 23.53 3.82
C VAL A 54 -7.33 24.70 4.38
N VAL A 55 -6.72 25.88 4.42
CA VAL A 55 -7.39 27.13 4.78
C VAL A 55 -8.00 27.70 3.51
N GLY A 56 -9.33 27.71 3.42
CA GLY A 56 -10.05 28.20 2.25
C GLY A 56 -11.17 27.27 1.83
N TRP A 57 -12.05 27.79 0.96
CA TRP A 57 -13.12 27.00 0.38
C TRP A 57 -12.61 26.29 -0.88
N VAL A 58 -12.63 24.96 -0.86
CA VAL A 58 -12.36 24.12 -2.02
C VAL A 58 -13.64 23.34 -2.33
N PRO A 59 -14.22 23.48 -3.52
CA PRO A 59 -15.41 22.71 -3.88
C PRO A 59 -15.10 21.21 -3.85
N THR A 60 -15.74 20.51 -2.94
CA THR A 60 -15.60 19.07 -2.77
C THR A 60 -16.93 18.45 -2.32
N ARG A 61 -17.03 17.14 -2.43
CA ARG A 61 -18.13 16.35 -1.90
C ARG A 61 -17.59 15.31 -0.93
N GLU A 62 -18.48 14.65 -0.21
CA GLU A 62 -18.11 13.50 0.59
C GLU A 62 -17.89 12.28 -0.31
N PHE A 63 -16.76 11.61 -0.11
CA PHE A 63 -16.42 10.35 -0.76
C PHE A 63 -16.39 9.22 0.25
N THR A 64 -16.51 7.99 -0.24
CA THR A 64 -16.46 6.78 0.61
C THR A 64 -15.07 6.15 0.66
N GLY A 65 -14.17 6.57 -0.22
CA GLY A 65 -12.82 6.05 -0.36
C GLY A 65 -12.03 6.80 -1.43
N ILE A 66 -10.80 6.37 -1.68
CA ILE A 66 -9.88 6.97 -2.65
C ILE A 66 -9.34 5.84 -3.55
N VAL A 67 -9.35 6.07 -4.86
CA VAL A 67 -8.74 5.21 -5.86
C VAL A 67 -7.67 6.03 -6.58
N ILE A 68 -6.43 5.55 -6.53
CA ILE A 68 -5.31 6.16 -7.22
C ILE A 68 -4.91 5.24 -8.37
N TYR A 69 -5.09 5.70 -9.60
CA TYR A 69 -4.58 4.99 -10.77
C TYR A 69 -3.11 5.35 -10.96
N ALA A 70 -2.26 4.33 -10.88
CA ALA A 70 -0.81 4.40 -10.91
C ALA A 70 -0.22 3.32 -11.84
N GLN A 71 -0.92 3.02 -12.93
CA GLN A 71 -0.47 2.09 -13.98
C GLN A 71 0.53 2.76 -14.92
N GLY A 72 1.50 2.01 -15.42
CA GLY A 72 2.58 2.50 -16.26
C GLY A 72 3.73 3.16 -15.49
N GLU A 73 4.62 3.81 -16.24
CA GLU A 73 5.83 4.41 -15.68
C GLU A 73 5.66 5.91 -15.40
N TYR A 74 6.07 6.32 -14.21
CA TYR A 74 6.01 7.71 -13.75
C TYR A 74 7.41 8.29 -13.59
N PRO A 75 7.62 9.58 -13.91
CA PRO A 75 8.86 10.26 -13.59
C PRO A 75 9.11 10.22 -12.08
N ILE A 76 10.35 9.91 -11.69
CA ILE A 76 10.73 9.84 -10.28
C ILE A 76 11.10 11.25 -9.81
N HIS A 77 10.39 11.76 -8.80
CA HIS A 77 10.67 13.07 -8.24
C HIS A 77 12.11 13.16 -7.72
N GLY A 78 12.81 14.25 -8.08
CA GLY A 78 14.22 14.48 -7.74
C GLY A 78 15.22 13.77 -8.67
N ARG A 79 14.77 13.09 -9.73
CA ARG A 79 15.63 12.47 -10.75
C ARG A 79 15.46 13.13 -12.12
N PRO A 80 16.41 12.94 -13.05
CA PRO A 80 16.27 13.34 -14.45
C PRO A 80 14.95 12.86 -15.09
N ALA A 81 14.37 13.64 -16.00
CA ALA A 81 13.02 13.42 -16.53
C ALA A 81 12.88 12.14 -17.40
N ASP A 82 13.99 11.62 -17.91
CA ASP A 82 14.10 10.35 -18.61
C ASP A 82 14.07 9.14 -17.66
N GLN A 83 14.35 9.33 -16.37
CA GLN A 83 14.24 8.28 -15.37
C GLN A 83 12.80 8.14 -14.90
N LYS A 84 12.14 7.12 -15.45
CA LYS A 84 10.79 6.70 -15.08
C LYS A 84 10.81 5.29 -14.52
N SER A 85 9.80 4.97 -13.73
CA SER A 85 9.59 3.63 -13.19
C SER A 85 8.12 3.44 -12.90
N ALA A 86 7.64 2.20 -13.04
CA ALA A 86 6.40 1.79 -12.42
C ALA A 86 6.50 1.91 -10.89
N ILE A 87 5.34 2.09 -10.24
CA ILE A 87 5.27 2.14 -8.79
C ILE A 87 5.51 0.73 -8.23
N VAL A 88 6.48 0.61 -7.33
CA VAL A 88 6.84 -0.64 -6.67
C VAL A 88 5.99 -0.78 -5.40
N PRO A 89 5.11 -1.79 -5.30
CA PRO A 89 4.32 -1.97 -4.10
C PRO A 89 5.19 -2.27 -2.89
N THR A 90 4.85 -1.61 -1.80
CA THR A 90 5.53 -1.72 -0.50
C THR A 90 4.50 -1.84 0.62
N LEU A 91 4.95 -2.28 1.79
CA LEU A 91 4.15 -2.46 3.00
C LEU A 91 3.50 -1.15 3.49
N PHE A 92 4.26 -0.06 3.45
CA PHE A 92 3.86 1.25 3.98
C PHE A 92 4.17 2.36 2.98
N PRO A 93 3.46 2.43 1.85
CA PRO A 93 3.66 3.51 0.88
C PRO A 93 3.20 4.83 1.49
N ARG A 94 3.79 5.93 1.01
CA ARG A 94 3.29 7.27 1.28
C ARG A 94 2.61 7.84 0.04
N VAL A 95 1.64 8.73 0.29
CA VAL A 95 1.05 9.56 -0.76
C VAL A 95 1.43 11.01 -0.47
N HIS A 96 2.01 11.67 -1.47
CA HIS A 96 2.37 13.08 -1.45
C HIS A 96 1.53 13.85 -2.45
N ASP A 97 1.37 15.16 -2.24
CA ASP A 97 0.96 16.06 -3.32
C ASP A 97 2.14 16.58 -4.13
N GLU A 98 1.87 17.35 -5.18
CA GLU A 98 2.92 17.94 -6.03
C GLU A 98 3.85 18.93 -5.30
N SER A 99 3.43 19.47 -4.16
CA SER A 99 4.27 20.30 -3.27
C SER A 99 5.10 19.46 -2.30
N MET A 100 5.09 18.13 -2.46
CA MET A 100 5.73 17.13 -1.60
C MET A 100 5.20 17.09 -0.16
N ARG A 101 4.03 17.67 0.11
CA ARG A 101 3.35 17.50 1.39
C ARG A 101 2.84 16.07 1.52
N VAL A 102 3.05 15.46 2.68
CA VAL A 102 2.54 14.11 2.98
C VAL A 102 1.02 14.18 3.19
N ILE A 103 0.30 13.48 2.33
CA ILE A 103 -1.16 13.34 2.38
C ILE A 103 -1.56 12.07 3.13
N LEU A 104 -0.82 10.98 2.93
CA LEU A 104 -1.04 9.70 3.60
C LEU A 104 0.28 9.08 4.03
N ASP A 105 0.34 8.66 5.29
CA ASP A 105 1.40 7.85 5.89
C ASP A 105 0.77 6.99 7.00
N ARG A 106 1.38 5.85 7.33
CA ARG A 106 0.99 4.96 8.42
C ARG A 106 0.87 5.69 9.76
N GLU A 107 1.70 6.70 10.00
CA GLU A 107 1.72 7.47 11.25
C GLU A 107 0.51 8.41 11.37
N ILE A 108 -0.13 8.76 10.25
CA ILE A 108 -1.34 9.60 10.22
C ILE A 108 -2.60 8.75 10.46
N MET A 109 -2.52 7.47 10.13
CA MET A 109 -3.62 6.51 10.24
C MET A 109 -3.85 6.03 11.67
N GLU A 110 -5.07 5.57 11.93
CA GLU A 110 -5.35 4.84 13.17
C GLU A 110 -4.55 3.52 13.18
N PRO A 111 -3.79 3.22 14.25
CA PRO A 111 -2.88 2.08 14.26
C PRO A 111 -3.61 0.74 14.10
N GLU A 112 -4.84 0.63 14.60
CA GLU A 112 -5.68 -0.56 14.42
C GLU A 112 -6.04 -0.81 12.94
N ARG A 113 -6.22 0.27 12.16
CA ARG A 113 -6.49 0.19 10.72
C ARG A 113 -5.23 -0.21 9.96
N VAL A 114 -4.09 0.36 10.30
CA VAL A 114 -2.80 -0.03 9.70
C VAL A 114 -2.51 -1.51 9.95
N ARG A 115 -2.73 -2.02 11.18
CA ARG A 115 -2.51 -3.44 11.50
C ARG A 115 -3.49 -4.36 10.78
N SER A 116 -4.76 -3.98 10.66
CA SER A 116 -5.78 -4.86 10.08
C SER A 116 -5.67 -5.02 8.57
N TRP A 117 -5.41 -3.94 7.82
CA TRP A 117 -5.43 -4.01 6.34
C TRP A 117 -4.38 -3.13 5.62
N GLY A 118 -3.43 -2.57 6.36
CA GLY A 118 -2.36 -1.74 5.80
C GLY A 118 -2.80 -0.35 5.35
N VAL A 119 -1.85 0.39 4.78
CA VAL A 119 -2.04 1.80 4.39
C VAL A 119 -2.90 1.94 3.15
N VAL A 120 -2.60 1.12 2.14
CA VAL A 120 -3.36 1.02 0.89
C VAL A 120 -3.56 -0.44 0.53
N ALA A 121 -4.56 -0.73 -0.32
CA ALA A 121 -4.62 -1.99 -1.07
C ALA A 121 -4.06 -1.76 -2.46
N TYR A 122 -3.26 -2.69 -2.98
CA TYR A 122 -2.88 -2.70 -4.38
C TYR A 122 -3.88 -3.53 -5.18
N ALA A 123 -4.19 -3.05 -6.38
CA ALA A 123 -5.05 -3.70 -7.35
C ALA A 123 -4.32 -3.77 -8.70
N ASP A 124 -4.48 -4.88 -9.41
CA ASP A 124 -3.97 -5.09 -10.77
C ASP A 124 -5.03 -4.76 -11.85
N SER A 125 -6.26 -4.45 -11.41
CA SER A 125 -7.41 -4.19 -12.26
C SER A 125 -8.10 -2.89 -11.88
N THR A 126 -8.74 -2.26 -12.87
CA THR A 126 -9.62 -1.09 -12.67
C THR A 126 -11.00 -1.48 -12.17
N ASP A 127 -11.31 -2.78 -12.07
CA ASP A 127 -12.53 -3.27 -11.44
C ASP A 127 -12.49 -3.05 -9.93
N GLU A 128 -13.23 -2.05 -9.48
CA GLU A 128 -13.34 -1.64 -8.08
C GLU A 128 -14.24 -2.56 -7.24
N ALA A 129 -15.00 -3.48 -7.86
CA ALA A 129 -15.98 -4.32 -7.17
C ALA A 129 -15.34 -5.18 -6.06
N ALA A 130 -14.12 -5.67 -6.30
CA ALA A 130 -13.35 -6.45 -5.33
C ALA A 130 -12.95 -5.66 -4.07
N TYR A 131 -13.02 -4.32 -4.12
CA TYR A 131 -12.54 -3.43 -3.06
C TYR A 131 -13.65 -2.59 -2.41
N VAL A 132 -14.92 -2.86 -2.70
CA VAL A 132 -16.08 -2.11 -2.17
C VAL A 132 -16.06 -2.00 -0.64
N ASP A 133 -15.64 -3.05 0.07
CA ASP A 133 -15.53 -3.01 1.55
C ASP A 133 -14.51 -1.96 2.04
N ARG A 134 -13.48 -1.68 1.23
CA ARG A 134 -12.45 -0.68 1.54
C ARG A 134 -12.87 0.71 1.13
N ILE A 135 -13.29 0.91 -0.12
CA ILE A 135 -13.50 2.24 -0.72
C ILE A 135 -14.97 2.68 -0.84
N GLY A 136 -15.91 1.81 -0.48
CA GLY A 136 -17.35 2.05 -0.58
C GLY A 136 -17.84 2.27 -2.02
N GLY A 137 -19.09 2.72 -2.17
CA GLY A 137 -19.74 2.85 -3.48
C GLY A 137 -19.41 4.13 -4.26
N VAL A 138 -18.80 5.13 -3.63
CA VAL A 138 -18.57 6.44 -4.25
C VAL A 138 -17.16 6.99 -3.95
N PRO A 139 -16.10 6.36 -4.50
CA PRO A 139 -14.73 6.80 -4.27
C PRO A 139 -14.35 8.06 -5.05
N LEU A 140 -13.34 8.77 -4.53
CA LEU A 140 -12.59 9.80 -5.26
C LEU A 140 -11.54 9.13 -6.15
N ARG A 141 -11.59 9.39 -7.45
CA ARG A 141 -10.63 8.86 -8.43
C ARG A 141 -9.56 9.88 -8.76
N ILE A 142 -8.30 9.46 -8.70
CA ILE A 142 -7.12 10.31 -8.85
C ILE A 142 -6.14 9.60 -9.79
N LEU A 143 -5.55 10.33 -10.72
CA LEU A 143 -4.39 9.85 -11.48
C LEU A 143 -3.12 10.24 -10.74
N ALA A 144 -2.21 9.31 -10.51
CA ALA A 144 -0.86 9.66 -10.05
C ALA A 144 -0.16 10.53 -11.10
N VAL A 145 0.76 11.38 -10.66
CA VAL A 145 1.54 12.27 -11.54
C VAL A 145 3.03 11.97 -11.51
N ARG A 146 3.56 11.48 -10.39
CA ARG A 146 4.97 11.10 -10.21
C ARG A 146 5.08 9.94 -9.21
N SER A 147 6.24 9.31 -9.19
CA SER A 147 6.67 8.43 -8.10
C SER A 147 7.76 9.12 -7.26
N PHE A 148 7.96 8.68 -6.02
CA PHE A 148 8.99 9.20 -5.13
C PHE A 148 9.70 8.06 -4.36
N GLY A 149 10.93 8.34 -3.93
CA GLY A 149 11.77 7.44 -3.14
C GLY A 149 12.96 6.84 -3.90
N GLU A 150 13.87 6.25 -3.15
CA GLU A 150 14.99 5.48 -3.71
C GLU A 150 14.48 4.23 -4.45
N ARG A 151 13.49 3.56 -3.84
CA ARG A 151 12.60 2.60 -4.49
C ARG A 151 11.29 3.34 -4.78
N PRO A 152 10.94 3.59 -6.05
CA PRO A 152 9.78 4.42 -6.44
C PRO A 152 8.47 3.75 -6.01
N SER A 153 8.11 3.94 -4.75
CA SER A 153 7.01 3.26 -4.05
C SER A 153 6.04 4.27 -3.45
N ASP A 154 6.51 5.49 -3.19
CA ASP A 154 5.67 6.60 -2.78
C ASP A 154 5.02 7.23 -4.03
N ILE A 155 3.78 7.65 -3.86
CA ILE A 155 2.91 8.11 -4.95
C ILE A 155 2.72 9.61 -4.83
N VAL A 156 2.88 10.34 -5.93
CA VAL A 156 2.57 11.78 -5.97
C VAL A 156 1.25 11.97 -6.70
N ILE A 157 0.30 12.65 -6.07
CA ILE A 157 -1.00 13.02 -6.63
C ILE A 157 -1.06 14.52 -6.96
N PRO A 158 -1.95 14.94 -7.88
CA PRO A 158 -2.20 16.35 -8.17
C PRO A 158 -2.55 17.16 -6.92
N LEU A 159 -2.13 18.44 -6.92
CA LEU A 159 -2.41 19.35 -5.80
C LEU A 159 -3.92 19.52 -5.54
N ASP A 160 -4.72 19.69 -6.60
CA ASP A 160 -6.17 19.86 -6.51
C ASP A 160 -6.86 18.62 -5.91
N ALA A 161 -6.38 17.42 -6.25
CA ALA A 161 -6.87 16.17 -5.68
C ALA A 161 -6.58 16.10 -4.17
N ALA A 162 -5.36 16.48 -3.76
CA ALA A 162 -4.98 16.57 -2.35
C ALA A 162 -5.85 17.59 -1.59
N GLU A 163 -6.11 18.76 -2.17
CA GLU A 163 -6.96 19.79 -1.57
C GLU A 163 -8.41 19.33 -1.40
N ARG A 164 -8.97 18.60 -2.37
CA ARG A 164 -10.32 18.01 -2.27
C ARG A 164 -10.44 16.98 -1.15
N ILE A 165 -9.36 16.26 -0.84
CA ILE A 165 -9.30 15.34 0.31
C ILE A 165 -9.21 16.13 1.61
N LEU A 166 -8.27 17.08 1.69
CA LEU A 166 -7.96 17.79 2.93
C LEU A 166 -8.98 18.87 3.32
N SER A 167 -9.83 19.32 2.40
CA SER A 167 -10.86 20.34 2.67
C SER A 167 -12.06 19.82 3.47
N SER A 168 -12.47 18.57 3.27
CA SER A 168 -13.62 17.97 3.98
C SER A 168 -13.20 17.12 5.18
N GLY A 169 -13.89 17.29 6.31
CA GLY A 169 -13.72 16.42 7.47
C GLY A 169 -14.06 14.96 7.19
N ALA A 170 -15.03 14.70 6.32
CA ALA A 170 -15.39 13.34 5.89
C ALA A 170 -14.27 12.70 5.07
N ASN A 171 -13.70 13.43 4.13
CA ASN A 171 -12.62 12.92 3.27
C ASN A 171 -11.32 12.71 4.06
N ARG A 172 -11.02 13.56 5.04
CA ARG A 172 -9.90 13.35 5.98
C ARG A 172 -10.04 12.07 6.80
N ARG A 173 -11.26 11.63 7.13
CA ARG A 173 -11.45 10.32 7.81
C ARG A 173 -11.03 9.14 6.94
N LEU A 174 -11.19 9.24 5.61
CA LEU A 174 -10.73 8.20 4.67
C LEU A 174 -9.23 7.96 4.80
N LEU A 175 -8.45 9.03 5.00
CA LEU A 175 -7.01 8.95 5.23
C LEU A 175 -6.70 8.24 6.55
N ARG A 176 -7.40 8.59 7.64
CA ARG A 176 -7.22 7.93 8.94
C ARG A 176 -7.54 6.44 8.92
N GLU A 177 -8.56 6.08 8.16
CA GLU A 177 -9.03 4.70 8.03
C GLU A 177 -8.25 3.89 6.99
N GLY A 178 -7.45 4.53 6.13
CA GLY A 178 -6.72 3.85 5.05
C GLY A 178 -7.64 3.34 3.94
N ARG A 179 -8.74 4.05 3.65
CA ARG A 179 -9.70 3.72 2.59
C ARG A 179 -9.18 4.09 1.21
N VAL A 180 -8.03 3.51 0.86
CA VAL A 180 -7.27 3.84 -0.34
C VAL A 180 -6.93 2.56 -1.10
N VAL A 181 -7.23 2.55 -2.40
CA VAL A 181 -6.80 1.53 -3.35
C VAL A 181 -5.87 2.18 -4.36
N VAL A 182 -4.76 1.52 -4.67
CA VAL A 182 -3.80 1.93 -5.69
C VAL A 182 -3.83 0.89 -6.80
N VAL A 183 -4.21 1.31 -8.00
CA VAL A 183 -4.23 0.45 -9.18
C VAL A 183 -2.86 0.54 -9.86
N ILE A 184 -2.15 -0.58 -9.95
CA ILE A 184 -0.82 -0.72 -10.55
C ILE A 184 -0.85 -1.84 -11.61
N ASP A 185 0.24 -2.04 -12.33
CA ASP A 185 0.34 -3.12 -13.32
C ASP A 185 0.53 -4.50 -12.64
N ASP A 186 -0.10 -5.56 -13.14
CA ASP A 186 -0.09 -6.91 -12.54
C ASP A 186 1.34 -7.45 -12.26
N THR A 187 2.30 -7.14 -13.14
CA THR A 187 3.71 -7.55 -12.99
C THR A 187 4.36 -7.01 -11.71
N THR A 188 3.81 -5.93 -11.13
CA THR A 188 4.30 -5.36 -9.88
C THR A 188 3.58 -5.90 -8.65
N THR A 189 2.35 -6.40 -8.79
CA THR A 189 1.55 -6.97 -7.70
C THR A 189 2.10 -8.32 -7.22
N LYS A 190 2.65 -9.14 -8.13
CA LYS A 190 3.26 -10.44 -7.80
C LYS A 190 4.78 -10.33 -7.83
N ILE A 191 5.42 -10.29 -6.65
CA ILE A 191 6.89 -10.27 -6.55
C ILE A 191 7.38 -11.71 -6.35
N ASP A 192 7.75 -12.38 -7.43
CA ASP A 192 8.35 -13.72 -7.37
C ASP A 192 9.75 -13.63 -6.74
N THR A 193 9.93 -14.23 -5.56
CA THR A 193 11.24 -14.35 -4.92
C THR A 193 11.81 -15.74 -5.15
N THR A 194 13.00 -15.80 -5.74
CA THR A 194 13.75 -17.04 -6.00
C THR A 194 13.94 -17.89 -4.73
N SER A 195 13.72 -19.19 -4.88
CA SER A 195 13.77 -20.22 -3.84
C SER A 195 15.10 -20.29 -3.07
N TYR A 196 15.03 -20.27 -1.74
CA TYR A 196 16.13 -20.62 -0.83
C TYR A 196 16.27 -22.14 -0.72
N GLN A 197 17.36 -22.72 -1.23
CA GLN A 197 17.71 -24.12 -0.96
C GLN A 197 18.38 -24.22 0.41
N GLY A 198 17.61 -24.61 1.42
CA GLY A 198 18.14 -24.90 2.75
C GLY A 198 19.06 -26.12 2.71
N THR A 199 20.37 -25.91 2.85
CA THR A 199 21.33 -26.99 3.09
C THR A 199 21.14 -27.50 4.52
N LYS A 200 20.67 -28.74 4.68
CA LYS A 200 20.71 -29.43 5.99
C LYS A 200 22.18 -29.74 6.32
N LYS A 201 22.66 -29.28 7.48
CA LYS A 201 23.81 -29.88 8.19
C LYS A 201 23.37 -31.12 8.94
#